data_AF-A0AAU9TZP5-F1
#
_entry.id   AF-A0AAU9TZP5-F1
#
_cell.length_a   1.000
_cell.length_b   1.000
_cell.length_c   1.000
_cell.angle_alpha   90.00
_cell.angle_beta   90.00
_cell.angle_gamma   90.00
#
_symmetry.space_group_name_H-M   'P 1'
#
loop_
_entity.id
_entity.type
_entity.pdbx_description
1 polymer ?
#
loop_
_entity_poly.entity_id
_entity_poly.type
_entity_poly.pdbx_seq_one_letter_code
_entity_poly.pdbx_strand_id
1 'polypeptide(L)'
;MASRSRRIFELAIKCNAEHEQVDSGNKPDIPSNLPNHITVEEIDNDLGTSNRRERRSSTSSTTSSSNSSSSSSTSFYEEDQRQQILQEYWSLGEIEKQWLFLANAIQLVVPLHRYVKVDSHGNFAPKRENNNAFYLTVSGVKIRVCKTFFKNTLAINNRPIETAIKKKNKNTNIATMKDERGCHGKHPRLDENITNGVKAFIRAIPKIESHYIRANSKRHYIDGSKTISDLHRDYVEKCKIENVPFASYVTFYRIFTQDFNISFFVPKKDLCDICEAFKNSTEEEKASEKNTYENHIKEKQLSRIEKEKDKNNKDIFVAVYDLQAVFQCPKGDISVFYYKSKLNVLNLTIYNIRTNEVESYVWDESNANRGVNEIGTCIFNYLNAISETAEDLDVVFYSDNCAGQQKNKFMISMYLYAVQNLPNLRSVTHKFLIKGHTQNEGDSAHSQIEREVKRQLRSGPMYTPDAFIGAIKAARKKSTPIHVNEMCYEDFIDWKNVCSQMNFALLKDEMGDNVKLTEIKVIRVQKDEPCAIWFKNSYAEEQLKKAVVVKKKRSNIVELKKAYIQKPGLAEKKKSDLMDLINKKMIPRYHRPFFEAL
;
A
#
# COMPACT_ATOMS: atom_id res chain seq x y z
N MET A 1 4.15 16.96 23.84
CA MET A 1 4.66 16.99 25.23
C MET A 1 4.11 15.87 26.11
N ALA A 2 2.91 15.34 25.87
CA ALA A 2 2.35 14.19 26.61
C ALA A 2 3.16 12.87 26.49
N SER A 3 3.94 12.66 25.42
CA SER A 3 4.75 11.43 25.26
C SER A 3 6.03 11.40 26.09
N ARG A 4 6.55 12.57 26.51
CA ARG A 4 7.79 12.65 27.31
C ARG A 4 7.53 12.41 28.80
N SER A 5 6.36 12.81 29.29
CA SER A 5 5.92 12.53 30.66
C SER A 5 5.48 11.07 30.87
N ARG A 6 4.82 10.44 29.89
CA ARG A 6 4.52 9.00 29.92
C ARG A 6 5.78 8.14 29.99
N ARG A 7 6.84 8.52 29.26
CA ARG A 7 8.11 7.78 29.22
C ARG A 7 8.89 7.83 30.53
N ILE A 8 8.79 8.92 31.30
CA ILE A 8 9.39 9.05 32.63
C ILE A 8 8.59 8.26 33.66
N PHE A 9 7.26 8.21 33.52
CA PHE A 9 6.37 7.42 34.37
C PHE A 9 6.55 5.91 34.16
N GLU A 10 6.71 5.45 32.92
CA GLU A 10 7.02 4.04 32.60
C GLU A 10 8.42 3.60 33.06
N LEU A 11 9.40 4.51 33.06
CA LEU A 11 10.76 4.24 33.56
C LEU A 11 10.81 4.13 35.09
N ALA A 12 9.96 4.87 35.81
CA ALA A 12 9.86 4.77 37.28
C ALA A 12 9.19 3.46 37.74
N ILE A 13 8.23 2.95 36.97
CA ILE A 13 7.56 1.66 37.27
C ILE A 13 8.50 0.47 36.98
N LYS A 14 9.31 0.54 35.91
CA LYS A 14 10.25 -0.55 35.56
C LYS A 14 11.41 -0.72 36.55
N CYS A 15 11.94 0.35 37.13
CA CYS A 15 12.99 0.24 38.17
C CYS A 15 12.51 -0.44 39.47
N ASN A 16 11.21 -0.47 39.75
CA ASN A 16 10.67 -1.11 40.96
C ASN A 16 10.35 -2.61 40.77
N ALA A 17 10.32 -3.12 39.54
CA ALA A 17 10.03 -4.54 39.26
C ALA A 17 11.30 -5.41 39.19
N GLU A 18 12.50 -4.80 39.09
CA GLU A 18 13.78 -5.50 38.97
C GLU A 18 14.55 -5.64 40.30
N HIS A 19 13.96 -5.18 41.42
CA HIS A 19 14.57 -5.29 42.76
C HIS A 19 14.01 -6.43 43.64
N GLU A 20 13.06 -7.21 43.12
CA GLU A 20 12.59 -8.46 43.72
C GLU A 20 12.76 -9.61 42.74
N GLN A 21 13.98 -10.14 42.62
CA GLN A 21 14.27 -11.55 42.36
C GLN A 21 15.78 -11.76 42.19
N VAL A 22 16.23 -12.95 42.57
CA VAL A 22 17.59 -13.51 42.45
C VAL A 22 18.48 -13.28 43.67
N ASP A 23 18.36 -14.20 44.63
CA ASP A 23 19.49 -14.64 45.44
C ASP A 23 19.52 -16.19 45.44
N SER A 24 20.73 -16.74 45.46
CA SER A 24 21.16 -18.17 45.46
C SER A 24 21.39 -18.89 44.11
N GLY A 25 22.64 -19.35 43.91
CA GLY A 25 22.95 -20.58 43.15
C GLY A 25 24.12 -20.57 42.15
N ASN A 26 25.33 -20.81 42.65
CA ASN A 26 26.47 -21.56 42.04
C ASN A 26 27.13 -21.18 40.69
N LYS A 27 28.47 -20.98 40.79
CA LYS A 27 29.53 -21.02 39.75
C LYS A 27 29.67 -22.42 39.08
N PRO A 28 30.20 -22.54 37.85
CA PRO A 28 31.67 -22.66 37.64
C PRO A 28 32.28 -22.04 36.34
N ASP A 29 33.50 -21.51 36.52
CA ASP A 29 34.76 -21.55 35.75
C ASP A 29 34.87 -21.64 34.19
N ILE A 30 35.55 -20.62 33.60
CA ILE A 30 36.80 -20.64 32.76
C ILE A 30 36.74 -21.32 31.35
N PRO A 31 37.49 -20.91 30.27
CA PRO A 31 38.14 -19.62 29.93
C PRO A 31 38.21 -19.23 28.41
N SER A 32 38.58 -17.95 28.19
CA SER A 32 39.63 -17.38 27.28
C SER A 32 39.73 -17.63 25.76
N ASN A 33 40.24 -16.57 25.11
CA ASN A 33 40.97 -16.48 23.81
C ASN A 33 40.07 -16.08 22.62
N LEU A 34 40.33 -15.03 21.83
CA LEU A 34 41.56 -14.56 21.17
C LEU A 34 41.33 -13.12 20.59
N PRO A 35 42.24 -12.44 19.86
CA PRO A 35 42.80 -11.14 20.23
C PRO A 35 42.46 -9.97 19.26
N ASN A 36 42.86 -8.79 19.72
CA ASN A 36 42.99 -7.54 18.96
C ASN A 36 44.03 -7.65 17.83
N HIS A 37 43.73 -7.04 16.68
CA HIS A 37 44.51 -5.96 16.04
C HIS A 37 44.00 -5.73 14.61
N ILE A 38 43.71 -4.47 14.25
CA ILE A 38 44.12 -3.81 12.99
C ILE A 38 43.67 -2.35 13.10
N THR A 39 44.63 -1.45 12.89
CA THR A 39 44.54 0.00 12.79
C THR A 39 44.80 0.41 11.34
N VAL A 40 44.02 1.31 10.75
CA VAL A 40 44.49 2.32 9.75
C VAL A 40 43.55 3.53 9.76
N GLU A 41 44.18 4.71 9.71
CA GLU A 41 43.68 6.06 9.35
C GLU A 41 42.93 6.03 7.99
N GLU A 42 42.14 7.00 7.50
CA GLU A 42 42.12 8.46 7.60
C GLU A 42 40.83 8.99 6.89
N ILE A 43 40.57 10.30 7.01
CA ILE A 43 39.58 11.15 6.30
C ILE A 43 38.20 11.31 6.97
N ASP A 44 38.02 12.45 7.65
CA ASP A 44 36.75 13.17 7.66
C ASP A 44 36.97 14.68 7.91
N ASN A 45 36.59 15.50 6.94
CA ASN A 45 36.25 16.92 7.09
C ASN A 45 34.75 17.02 6.79
N ASP A 46 33.90 17.22 7.80
CA ASP A 46 33.02 18.40 7.95
C ASP A 46 31.98 18.21 9.06
N LEU A 47 31.69 19.29 9.78
CA LEU A 47 30.49 19.56 10.59
C LEU A 47 30.33 18.88 11.98
N GLY A 48 30.88 19.56 12.99
CA GLY A 48 30.10 20.14 14.11
C GLY A 48 29.40 19.21 15.11
N THR A 49 30.13 18.72 16.11
CA THR A 49 29.57 18.05 17.31
C THR A 49 29.45 19.01 18.50
N SER A 50 28.27 19.03 19.15
CA SER A 50 28.11 19.56 20.52
C SER A 50 27.94 18.38 21.49
N ASN A 51 28.85 18.33 22.46
CA ASN A 51 29.10 17.24 23.37
C ASN A 51 27.97 17.00 24.38
N ARG A 52 27.43 15.78 24.35
CA ARG A 52 26.62 15.16 25.40
C ARG A 52 27.57 14.46 26.38
N ARG A 53 27.80 15.06 27.55
CA ARG A 53 28.51 14.40 28.66
C ARG A 53 27.52 13.59 29.50
N GLU A 54 27.60 12.28 29.40
CA GLU A 54 27.19 11.35 30.45
C GLU A 54 28.12 11.53 31.67
N ARG A 55 27.56 11.51 32.88
CA ARG A 55 28.34 11.34 34.11
C ARG A 55 27.86 10.09 34.82
N ARG A 56 28.76 9.10 34.84
CA ARG A 56 28.70 7.88 35.63
C ARG A 56 28.75 8.18 37.12
N SER A 57 28.11 7.28 37.85
CA SER A 57 28.22 7.04 39.28
C SER A 57 29.67 6.79 39.69
N SER A 58 30.10 7.43 40.78
CA SER A 58 31.24 6.98 41.57
C SER A 58 30.95 7.24 43.05
N THR A 59 31.09 6.17 43.81
CA THR A 59 31.09 6.05 45.25
C THR A 59 32.26 6.81 45.87
N SER A 60 32.05 7.44 47.02
CA SER A 60 33.15 7.71 47.96
C SER A 60 32.63 7.76 49.39
N SER A 61 33.32 7.01 50.25
CA SER A 61 33.16 6.86 51.68
C SER A 61 33.95 7.93 52.46
N THR A 62 33.30 8.46 53.50
CA THR A 62 33.80 8.88 54.82
C THR A 62 35.18 9.52 54.98
N THR A 63 35.24 10.79 55.41
CA THR A 63 35.86 11.19 56.70
C THR A 63 35.57 12.66 57.07
N SER A 64 35.59 12.88 58.39
CA SER A 64 35.07 13.96 59.25
C SER A 64 35.69 15.36 59.13
N SER A 65 34.89 16.42 59.38
CA SER A 65 35.07 17.30 60.57
C SER A 65 34.11 18.52 60.62
N SER A 66 33.70 18.83 61.85
CA SER A 66 33.23 20.11 62.43
C SER A 66 31.84 20.71 62.10
N ASN A 67 30.92 20.42 63.02
CA ASN A 67 29.72 21.13 63.50
C ASN A 67 29.53 22.63 63.16
N SER A 68 28.31 22.95 62.69
CA SER A 68 27.42 23.93 63.36
C SER A 68 25.97 23.82 62.85
N SER A 69 25.16 23.00 63.55
CA SER A 69 23.73 23.15 63.84
C SER A 69 22.76 23.78 62.81
N SER A 70 22.04 22.92 62.08
CA SER A 70 20.59 23.07 61.82
C SER A 70 19.96 21.69 61.57
N SER A 71 19.99 20.88 62.61
CA SER A 71 19.25 19.62 62.73
C SER A 71 17.76 19.89 62.92
N SER A 72 16.93 19.16 62.16
CA SER A 72 15.53 18.75 62.40
C SER A 72 14.53 19.17 61.31
N SER A 73 14.52 18.44 60.19
CA SER A 73 13.29 18.27 59.38
C SER A 73 13.15 16.87 58.76
N THR A 74 14.16 16.01 58.91
CA THR A 74 14.14 14.62 58.39
C THR A 74 13.41 13.63 59.31
N SER A 75 13.08 14.00 60.55
CA SER A 75 12.44 13.11 61.53
C SER A 75 10.90 13.16 61.53
N PHE A 76 10.27 13.90 60.61
CA PHE A 76 8.82 14.15 60.63
C PHE A 76 8.05 13.51 59.47
N TYR A 77 8.74 12.94 58.47
CA TYR A 77 8.09 12.32 57.31
C TYR A 77 8.62 10.92 57.09
N GLU A 78 7.73 9.94 57.04
CA GLU A 78 8.03 8.62 56.51
C GLU A 78 8.14 8.68 54.98
N GLU A 79 8.92 7.76 54.39
CA GLU A 79 9.18 7.76 52.95
C GLU A 79 7.87 7.60 52.15
N ASP A 80 6.92 6.83 52.67
CA ASP A 80 5.59 6.63 52.06
C ASP A 80 4.79 7.93 51.98
N GLN A 81 4.87 8.79 53.01
CA GLN A 81 4.21 10.09 53.00
C GLN A 81 4.83 11.03 51.97
N ARG A 82 6.15 10.96 51.76
CA ARG A 82 6.84 11.73 50.72
C ARG A 82 6.42 11.27 49.33
N GLN A 83 6.26 9.95 49.13
CA GLN A 83 5.76 9.39 47.88
C GLN A 83 4.32 9.80 47.60
N GLN A 84 3.46 9.82 48.62
CA GLN A 84 2.07 10.26 48.47
C GLN A 84 1.99 11.73 48.00
N ILE A 85 2.75 12.63 48.64
CA ILE A 85 2.80 14.05 48.25
C ILE A 85 3.31 14.23 46.82
N LEU A 86 4.32 13.43 46.42
CA LEU A 86 4.84 13.44 45.06
C LEU A 86 3.76 13.03 44.06
N GLN A 87 3.04 11.93 44.32
CA GLN A 87 1.97 11.45 43.47
C GLN A 87 0.81 12.47 43.38
N GLU A 88 0.39 13.05 44.49
CA GLU A 88 -0.63 14.10 44.52
C GLU A 88 -0.23 15.30 43.66
N TYR A 89 1.01 15.77 43.76
CA TYR A 89 1.50 16.91 42.96
C TYR A 89 1.55 16.61 41.45
N TRP A 90 2.04 15.43 41.06
CA TRP A 90 2.16 15.08 39.64
C TRP A 90 0.84 14.63 39.00
N SER A 91 -0.10 14.09 39.80
CA SER A 91 -1.45 13.73 39.34
C SER A 91 -2.30 14.92 38.91
N LEU A 92 -1.97 16.15 39.36
CA LEU A 92 -2.67 17.38 38.96
C LEU A 92 -2.67 17.60 37.44
N GLY A 93 -1.66 17.10 36.71
CA GLY A 93 -1.59 17.03 35.25
C GLY A 93 -1.45 18.37 34.49
N GLU A 94 -2.17 19.40 34.91
CA GLU A 94 -2.12 20.76 34.36
C GLU A 94 -1.08 21.62 35.07
N ILE A 95 -0.24 22.31 34.30
CA ILE A 95 0.84 23.13 34.85
C ILE A 95 0.33 24.29 35.71
N GLU A 96 -0.88 24.77 35.44
CA GLU A 96 -1.52 25.86 36.18
C GLU A 96 -1.90 25.41 37.59
N LYS A 97 -2.46 24.20 37.73
CA LYS A 97 -2.78 23.56 39.02
C LYS A 97 -1.52 23.27 39.84
N GLN A 98 -0.43 22.87 39.17
CA GLN A 98 0.86 22.66 39.82
C GLN A 98 1.44 23.97 40.36
N TRP A 99 1.39 25.06 39.59
CA TRP A 99 1.83 26.37 40.09
C TRP A 99 0.97 26.87 41.27
N LEU A 100 -0.33 26.60 41.26
CA LEU A 100 -1.22 26.93 42.38
C LEU A 100 -0.86 26.15 43.65
N PHE A 101 -0.60 24.84 43.51
CA PHE A 101 -0.12 24.00 44.61
C PHE A 101 1.17 24.58 45.23
N LEU A 102 2.15 24.93 44.39
CA LEU A 102 3.39 25.55 44.86
C LEU A 102 3.16 26.91 45.51
N ALA A 103 2.29 27.75 44.94
CA ALA A 103 1.98 29.06 45.51
C ALA A 103 1.34 28.96 46.90
N ASN A 104 0.49 27.96 47.15
CA ASN A 104 -0.14 27.72 48.45
C ASN A 104 0.81 27.13 49.50
N ALA A 105 1.81 26.38 49.04
CA ALA A 105 2.87 25.79 49.86
C ALA A 105 3.98 26.78 50.25
N ILE A 106 3.99 28.00 49.68
CA ILE A 106 5.04 29.00 49.88
C ILE A 106 4.47 30.25 50.56
N GLN A 107 5.08 30.68 51.66
CA GLN A 107 4.73 31.92 52.35
C GLN A 107 5.94 32.86 52.46
N LEU A 108 5.70 34.17 52.32
CA LEU A 108 6.74 35.18 52.47
C LEU A 108 7.05 35.40 53.95
N VAL A 109 8.32 35.29 54.35
CA VAL A 109 8.77 35.58 55.71
C VAL A 109 9.11 37.05 55.82
N VAL A 110 8.26 37.81 56.52
CA VAL A 110 8.51 39.23 56.82
C VAL A 110 9.24 39.31 58.17
N PRO A 111 10.51 39.78 58.21
CA PRO A 111 11.25 39.89 59.47
C PRO A 111 10.70 41.05 60.32
N LEU A 112 10.53 40.83 61.62
CA LEU A 112 10.06 41.82 62.60
C LEU A 112 11.01 43.02 62.74
N HIS A 113 12.32 42.76 62.68
CA HIS A 113 13.36 43.79 62.71
C HIS A 113 14.34 43.54 61.57
N ARG A 114 14.77 44.61 60.90
CA ARG A 114 15.75 44.54 59.82
C ARG A 114 16.84 45.56 60.08
N TYR A 115 18.04 45.07 60.36
CA TYR A 115 19.23 45.92 60.49
C TYR A 115 19.60 46.50 59.12
N VAL A 116 19.74 47.82 59.06
CA VAL A 116 20.23 48.50 57.88
C VAL A 116 21.75 48.40 57.89
N LYS A 117 22.32 47.76 56.87
CA LYS A 117 23.77 47.73 56.69
C LYS A 117 24.19 49.00 55.97
N VAL A 118 25.00 49.81 56.64
CA VAL A 118 25.65 51.00 56.09
C VAL A 118 27.09 50.62 55.77
N ASP A 119 27.57 51.01 54.59
CA ASP A 119 28.98 50.83 54.24
C ASP A 119 29.88 51.85 54.98
N SER A 120 31.20 51.69 54.89
CA SER A 120 32.18 52.59 55.53
C SER A 120 32.12 54.04 55.03
N HIS A 121 31.37 54.32 53.95
CA HIS A 121 31.22 55.63 53.32
C HIS A 121 29.82 56.24 53.56
N GLY A 122 28.99 55.63 54.42
CA GLY A 122 27.67 56.16 54.78
C GLY A 122 26.52 55.78 53.84
N ASN A 123 26.74 54.93 52.83
CA ASN A 123 25.71 54.51 51.89
C ASN A 123 24.95 53.28 52.39
N PHE A 124 23.63 53.27 52.14
CA PHE A 124 22.75 52.18 52.50
C PHE A 124 22.82 51.04 51.48
N ALA A 125 23.09 49.81 51.94
CA ALA A 125 23.06 48.63 51.08
C ALA A 125 21.65 48.37 50.49
N PRO A 126 21.54 47.86 49.25
CA PRO A 126 20.24 47.60 48.62
C PRO A 126 19.42 46.59 49.43
N LYS A 127 18.13 46.88 49.58
CA LYS A 127 17.19 46.07 50.36
C LYS A 127 17.08 44.67 49.73
N ARG A 128 17.59 43.64 50.42
CA ARG A 128 17.34 42.24 50.02
C ARG A 128 15.85 41.93 50.08
N GLU A 129 15.36 41.18 49.11
CA GLU A 129 13.99 40.66 49.12
C GLU A 129 13.78 39.71 50.31
N ASN A 130 12.53 39.61 50.77
CA ASN A 130 12.17 38.73 51.88
C ASN A 130 12.36 37.26 51.48
N ASN A 131 12.79 36.43 52.43
CA ASN A 131 12.92 34.99 52.21
C ASN A 131 11.53 34.33 52.16
N ASN A 132 11.46 33.18 51.52
CA ASN A 132 10.25 32.36 51.46
C ASN A 132 10.37 31.14 52.38
N ALA A 133 9.32 30.86 53.16
CA ALA A 133 9.15 29.63 53.91
C ALA A 133 8.37 28.62 53.06
N PHE A 134 8.80 27.36 53.10
CA PHE A 134 8.20 26.25 52.37
C PHE A 134 7.48 25.33 53.35
N TYR A 135 6.28 24.89 52.97
CA TYR A 135 5.45 24.01 53.77
C TYR A 135 4.99 22.81 52.94
N LEU A 136 4.91 21.64 53.58
CA LEU A 136 4.24 20.47 53.02
C LEU A 136 3.13 20.06 53.99
N THR A 137 1.96 19.73 53.45
CA THR A 137 0.80 19.31 54.24
C THR A 137 0.80 17.79 54.37
N VAL A 138 0.78 17.27 55.60
CA VAL A 138 0.54 15.85 55.87
C VAL A 138 -0.59 15.72 56.87
N SER A 139 -1.57 14.87 56.55
CA SER A 139 -2.77 14.65 57.38
C SER A 139 -3.47 15.95 57.81
N GLY A 140 -3.53 16.94 56.91
CA GLY A 140 -4.14 18.26 57.15
C GLY A 140 -3.27 19.28 57.90
N VAL A 141 -2.08 18.89 58.40
CA VAL A 141 -1.16 19.77 59.12
C VAL A 141 -0.06 20.28 58.20
N LYS A 142 0.13 21.61 58.16
CA LYS A 142 1.22 22.24 57.40
C LYS A 142 2.51 22.25 58.21
N ILE A 143 3.50 21.48 57.78
CA ILE A 143 4.80 21.38 58.43
C ILE A 143 5.83 22.16 57.61
N ARG A 144 6.68 22.93 58.28
CA ARG A 144 7.72 23.75 57.65
C ARG A 144 8.91 22.89 57.24
N VAL A 145 9.36 23.04 55.99
CA VAL A 145 10.49 22.30 55.43
C VAL A 145 11.52 23.23 54.82
N CYS A 146 12.76 22.76 54.67
CA CYS A 146 13.79 23.50 53.96
C CYS A 146 13.55 23.44 52.43
N LYS A 147 14.07 24.43 51.69
CA LYS A 147 13.92 24.50 50.22
C LYS A 147 14.44 23.25 49.51
N THR A 148 15.54 22.69 49.99
CA THR A 148 16.15 21.48 49.42
C THR A 148 15.25 20.27 49.59
N PHE A 149 14.69 20.08 50.79
CA PHE A 149 13.75 18.99 51.07
C PHE A 149 12.47 19.12 50.23
N PHE A 150 11.91 20.34 50.14
CA PHE A 150 10.74 20.62 49.32
C PHE A 150 10.94 20.25 47.84
N LYS A 151 12.09 20.63 47.26
CA LYS A 151 12.43 20.30 45.88
C LYS A 151 12.61 18.80 45.65
N ASN A 152 13.28 18.14 46.58
CA ASN A 152 13.57 16.72 46.48
C ASN A 152 12.28 15.89 46.62
N THR A 153 11.38 16.27 47.53
CA THR A 153 10.09 15.58 47.72
C THR A 153 9.14 15.77 46.55
N LEU A 154 9.13 16.93 45.88
CA LEU A 154 8.28 17.16 44.68
C LEU A 154 8.97 16.80 43.35
N ALA A 155 10.25 16.43 43.38
CA ALA A 155 11.09 16.20 42.19
C ALA A 155 11.10 17.38 41.19
N ILE A 156 11.23 18.62 41.69
CA ILE A 156 11.22 19.84 40.88
C ILE A 156 12.51 20.66 40.98
N ASN A 157 12.85 21.38 39.91
CA ASN A 157 13.92 22.38 39.93
C ASN A 157 13.43 23.75 40.44
N ASN A 158 14.29 24.77 40.47
CA ASN A 158 13.92 26.10 41.01
C ASN A 158 12.90 26.85 40.14
N ARG A 159 12.80 26.53 38.84
CA ARG A 159 12.07 27.34 37.86
C ARG A 159 10.54 27.33 38.08
N PRO A 160 9.86 26.19 38.34
CA PRO A 160 8.45 26.17 38.73
C PRO A 160 8.16 26.98 39.99
N ILE A 161 9.05 26.93 40.98
CA ILE A 161 8.93 27.66 42.25
C ILE A 161 8.99 29.17 41.99
N GLU A 162 9.99 29.63 41.23
CA GLU A 162 10.12 31.05 40.86
C GLU A 162 8.95 31.54 40.01
N THR A 163 8.46 30.70 39.08
CA THR A 163 7.31 31.04 38.23
C THR A 163 6.04 31.17 39.06
N ALA A 164 5.81 30.25 39.99
CA ALA A 164 4.68 30.30 40.92
C ALA A 164 4.74 31.56 41.80
N ILE A 165 5.91 31.92 42.34
CA ILE A 165 6.08 33.13 43.16
C ILE A 165 5.87 34.40 42.32
N LYS A 166 6.42 34.48 41.11
CA LYS A 166 6.26 35.64 40.22
C LYS A 166 4.81 35.85 39.78
N LYS A 167 4.09 34.76 39.54
CA LYS A 167 2.67 34.80 39.13
C LYS A 167 1.72 35.02 40.33
N LYS A 168 2.15 34.74 41.57
CA LYS A 168 1.36 34.90 42.79
C LYS A 168 1.06 36.39 43.07
N ASN A 169 -0.22 36.76 43.10
CA ASN A 169 -0.64 38.12 43.44
C ASN A 169 -0.46 38.38 44.95
N LYS A 170 0.14 39.51 45.32
CA LYS A 170 0.55 39.83 46.70
C LYS A 170 -0.63 40.00 47.68
N ASN A 171 -1.82 40.33 47.20
CA ASN A 171 -2.95 40.72 48.06
C ASN A 171 -4.04 39.65 48.23
N THR A 172 -4.26 38.76 47.25
CA THR A 172 -5.40 37.83 47.25
C THR A 172 -5.01 36.35 47.27
N ASN A 173 -3.70 36.01 47.18
CA ASN A 173 -3.21 34.64 46.97
C ASN A 173 -3.80 33.90 45.74
N ILE A 174 -4.59 34.57 44.89
CA ILE A 174 -5.17 34.02 43.67
C ILE A 174 -4.44 34.65 42.48
N ALA A 175 -3.87 33.79 41.65
CA ALA A 175 -3.21 34.18 40.41
C ALA A 175 -3.95 33.54 39.24
N THR A 176 -4.25 34.33 38.20
CA THR A 176 -4.62 33.83 36.87
C THR A 176 -3.38 33.19 36.25
N MET A 177 -3.12 31.94 36.62
CA MET A 177 -1.90 31.22 36.27
C MET A 177 -1.96 30.63 34.86
N LYS A 178 -2.29 31.44 33.84
CA LYS A 178 -2.41 30.95 32.47
C LYS A 178 -1.05 30.62 31.85
N ASP A 179 -0.95 29.50 31.13
CA ASP A 179 0.23 29.18 30.31
C ASP A 179 0.13 29.85 28.92
N GLU A 180 1.09 30.72 28.58
CA GLU A 180 1.12 31.48 27.33
C GLU A 180 2.19 30.99 26.34
N ARG A 181 2.83 29.85 26.63
CA ARG A 181 3.86 29.28 25.74
C ARG A 181 3.28 28.96 24.36
N GLY A 182 3.89 29.48 23.30
CA GLY A 182 3.49 29.22 21.91
C GLY A 182 2.49 30.22 21.31
N CYS A 183 1.95 31.15 22.11
CA CYS A 183 0.93 32.12 21.68
C CYS A 183 1.52 33.46 21.18
N HIS A 184 2.68 33.43 20.55
CA HIS A 184 3.28 34.56 19.85
C HIS A 184 2.74 34.62 18.41
N GLY A 185 1.91 35.62 18.10
CA GLY A 185 1.30 35.85 16.77
C GLY A 185 2.27 36.19 15.63
N LYS A 186 3.53 35.76 15.70
CA LYS A 186 4.63 36.04 14.76
C LYS A 186 4.81 34.93 13.71
N HIS A 187 3.79 34.12 13.44
CA HIS A 187 3.84 33.11 12.39
C HIS A 187 3.53 33.75 11.03
N PRO A 188 4.42 33.65 10.03
CA PRO A 188 4.14 34.16 8.69
C PRO A 188 2.87 33.52 8.14
N ARG A 189 1.90 34.35 7.75
CA ARG A 189 0.69 33.90 7.05
C ARG A 189 0.89 34.10 5.55
N LEU A 190 0.41 33.16 4.76
CA LEU A 190 0.41 33.32 3.30
C LEU A 190 -0.56 34.45 2.94
N ASP A 191 -0.19 35.30 2.00
CA ASP A 191 -1.07 36.37 1.52
C ASP A 191 -2.38 35.78 0.95
N GLU A 192 -3.51 36.32 1.39
CA GLU A 192 -4.84 35.90 0.94
C GLU A 192 -5.03 36.17 -0.56
N ASN A 193 -4.37 37.19 -1.12
CA ASN A 193 -4.44 37.51 -2.54
C ASN A 193 -3.83 36.40 -3.41
N ILE A 194 -2.69 35.84 -3.00
CA ILE A 194 -2.03 34.72 -3.69
C ILE A 194 -2.90 33.47 -3.60
N THR A 195 -3.47 33.21 -2.41
CA THR A 195 -4.37 32.07 -2.18
C THR A 195 -5.62 32.16 -3.08
N ASN A 196 -6.21 33.34 -3.18
CA ASN A 196 -7.39 33.59 -4.00
C ASN A 196 -7.08 33.51 -5.51
N GLY A 197 -5.90 33.97 -5.94
CA GLY A 197 -5.44 33.83 -7.32
C GLY A 197 -5.33 32.36 -7.75
N VAL A 198 -4.76 31.50 -6.91
CA VAL A 198 -4.71 30.05 -7.17
C VAL A 198 -6.12 29.44 -7.25
N LYS A 199 -7.02 29.81 -6.32
CA LYS A 199 -8.41 29.32 -6.32
C LYS A 199 -9.18 29.75 -7.56
N ALA A 200 -8.98 30.98 -8.02
CA ALA A 200 -9.60 31.51 -9.23
C ALA A 200 -9.11 30.74 -10.48
N PHE A 201 -7.81 30.48 -10.58
CA PHE A 201 -7.23 29.68 -11.66
C PHE A 201 -7.83 28.27 -11.71
N ILE A 202 -7.88 27.57 -10.57
CA ILE A 202 -8.41 26.19 -10.51
C ILE A 202 -9.91 26.15 -10.87
N ARG A 203 -10.70 27.16 -10.48
CA ARG A 203 -12.13 27.23 -10.84
C ARG A 203 -12.36 27.51 -12.32
N ALA A 204 -11.44 28.21 -12.99
CA ALA A 204 -11.52 28.51 -14.40
C ALA A 204 -11.23 27.30 -15.31
N ILE A 205 -10.61 26.24 -14.79
CA ILE A 205 -10.35 25.01 -15.55
C ILE A 205 -11.70 24.34 -15.87
N PRO A 206 -11.98 24.01 -17.15
CA PRO A 206 -13.22 23.34 -17.53
C PRO A 206 -13.28 21.96 -16.86
N LYS A 207 -14.41 21.68 -16.20
CA LYS A 207 -14.65 20.42 -15.51
C LYS A 207 -15.51 19.50 -16.39
N ILE A 208 -15.14 18.23 -16.43
CA ILE A 208 -15.91 17.17 -17.07
C ILE A 208 -16.98 16.71 -16.06
N GLU A 209 -18.23 16.71 -16.49
CA GLU A 209 -19.37 16.26 -15.68
C GLU A 209 -19.31 14.75 -15.39
N SER A 210 -19.85 14.35 -14.23
CA SER A 210 -19.80 12.97 -13.72
C SER A 210 -20.60 11.96 -14.54
N HIS A 211 -21.38 12.37 -15.56
CA HIS A 211 -22.18 11.43 -16.36
C HIS A 211 -21.33 10.41 -17.14
N TYR A 212 -20.03 10.67 -17.30
CA TYR A 212 -19.10 9.72 -17.90
C TYR A 212 -18.55 8.65 -16.91
N ILE A 213 -18.68 8.79 -15.58
CA ILE A 213 -18.07 7.89 -14.59
C ILE A 213 -18.98 7.66 -13.35
N ARG A 214 -19.21 6.37 -13.01
CA ARG A 214 -19.84 5.79 -11.79
C ARG A 214 -20.85 6.71 -11.07
N ALA A 215 -22.13 6.35 -11.14
CA ALA A 215 -23.31 7.05 -10.59
C ALA A 215 -23.23 7.59 -9.14
N ASN A 216 -22.22 7.22 -8.33
CA ASN A 216 -22.13 7.55 -6.90
C ASN A 216 -20.96 8.47 -6.51
N SER A 217 -20.19 9.05 -7.43
CA SER A 217 -19.03 9.90 -7.07
C SER A 217 -19.34 11.40 -7.16
N LYS A 218 -19.28 12.13 -6.03
CA LYS A 218 -19.36 13.61 -5.95
C LYS A 218 -18.07 14.34 -6.41
N ARG A 219 -17.15 13.64 -7.10
CA ARG A 219 -15.83 14.16 -7.49
C ARG A 219 -15.90 14.80 -8.87
N HIS A 220 -15.28 15.97 -9.03
CA HIS A 220 -15.15 16.62 -10.34
C HIS A 220 -13.89 16.13 -11.06
N TYR A 221 -13.94 16.05 -12.38
CA TYR A 221 -12.80 15.63 -13.18
C TYR A 221 -12.36 16.75 -14.12
N ILE A 222 -11.05 16.87 -14.34
CA ILE A 222 -10.43 17.75 -15.35
C ILE A 222 -9.74 16.87 -16.39
N ASP A 223 -9.48 17.39 -17.58
CA ASP A 223 -8.79 16.63 -18.62
C ASP A 223 -7.46 16.04 -18.11
N GLY A 224 -7.19 14.77 -18.45
CA GLY A 224 -6.03 14.01 -17.99
C GLY A 224 -4.76 14.18 -18.83
N SER A 225 -4.79 15.03 -19.86
CA SER A 225 -3.65 15.28 -20.74
C SER A 225 -2.50 16.04 -20.04
N LYS A 226 -2.80 16.83 -19.00
CA LYS A 226 -1.83 17.64 -18.25
C LYS A 226 -1.66 17.15 -16.82
N THR A 227 -0.46 17.27 -16.25
CA THR A 227 -0.20 16.95 -14.84
C THR A 227 -0.41 18.17 -13.93
N ILE A 228 -0.46 17.98 -12.59
CA ILE A 228 -0.53 19.11 -11.63
C ILE A 228 0.66 20.07 -11.82
N SER A 229 1.83 19.54 -12.16
CA SER A 229 3.03 20.33 -12.44
C SER A 229 2.88 21.18 -13.69
N ASP A 230 2.21 20.67 -14.72
CA ASP A 230 1.93 21.43 -15.93
C ASP A 230 0.87 22.51 -15.68
N LEU A 231 -0.16 22.21 -14.88
CA LEU A 231 -1.13 23.22 -14.44
C LEU A 231 -0.50 24.35 -13.63
N HIS A 232 0.48 24.03 -12.78
CA HIS A 232 1.24 25.05 -12.04
C HIS A 232 2.06 25.93 -12.98
N ARG A 233 2.65 25.35 -14.02
CA ARG A 233 3.39 26.10 -15.05
C ARG A 233 2.48 27.06 -15.81
N ASP A 234 1.33 26.57 -16.28
CA ASP A 234 0.31 27.39 -16.94
C ASP A 234 -0.18 28.54 -16.04
N TYR A 235 -0.37 28.25 -14.74
CA TYR A 235 -0.73 29.28 -13.74
C TYR A 235 0.36 30.33 -13.57
N VAL A 236 1.64 29.91 -13.47
CA VAL A 236 2.77 30.83 -13.35
C VAL A 236 2.91 31.69 -14.61
N GLU A 237 2.74 31.11 -15.80
CA GLU A 237 2.76 31.87 -17.06
C GLU A 237 1.63 32.89 -17.12
N LYS A 238 0.40 32.51 -16.74
CA LYS A 238 -0.73 33.45 -16.66
C LYS A 238 -0.46 34.58 -15.68
N CYS A 239 0.05 34.28 -14.49
CA CYS A 239 0.38 35.30 -13.49
C CYS A 239 1.50 36.24 -13.97
N LYS A 240 2.46 35.75 -14.76
CA LYS A 240 3.50 36.59 -15.38
C LYS A 240 2.92 37.53 -16.43
N ILE A 241 1.97 37.06 -17.24
CA ILE A 241 1.29 37.89 -18.25
C ILE A 241 0.43 38.98 -17.58
N GLU A 242 -0.29 38.62 -16.52
CA GLU A 242 -1.13 39.54 -15.74
C GLU A 242 -0.34 40.40 -14.74
N ASN A 243 0.98 40.19 -14.66
CA ASN A 243 1.92 40.87 -13.77
C ASN A 243 1.51 40.81 -12.27
N VAL A 244 1.04 39.65 -11.82
CA VAL A 244 0.60 39.38 -10.44
C VAL A 244 1.52 38.37 -9.74
N PRO A 245 1.69 38.44 -8.40
CA PRO A 245 2.50 37.49 -7.66
C PRO A 245 1.90 36.08 -7.70
N PHE A 246 2.76 35.08 -7.94
CA PHE A 246 2.36 33.67 -8.07
C PHE A 246 2.75 32.83 -6.85
N ALA A 247 1.95 31.79 -6.58
CA ALA A 247 2.22 30.82 -5.53
C ALA A 247 3.33 29.81 -5.89
N SER A 248 4.05 29.33 -4.88
CA SER A 248 4.96 28.18 -5.03
C SER A 248 4.21 26.89 -5.39
N TYR A 249 4.87 25.93 -6.03
CA TYR A 249 4.29 24.63 -6.37
C TYR A 249 3.69 23.92 -5.16
N VAL A 250 4.38 23.96 -4.00
CA VAL A 250 3.92 23.30 -2.77
C VAL A 250 2.60 23.90 -2.28
N THR A 251 2.50 25.23 -2.32
CA THR A 251 1.26 25.94 -1.97
C THR A 251 0.14 25.62 -2.95
N PHE A 252 0.43 25.65 -4.26
CA PHE A 252 -0.52 25.30 -5.32
C PHE A 252 -1.03 23.86 -5.16
N TYR A 253 -0.14 22.89 -4.94
CA TYR A 253 -0.47 21.48 -4.73
C TYR A 253 -1.33 21.27 -3.49
N ARG A 254 -1.03 21.94 -2.38
CA ARG A 254 -1.84 21.88 -1.15
C ARG A 254 -3.25 22.41 -1.39
N ILE A 255 -3.39 23.59 -2.00
CA ILE A 255 -4.70 24.17 -2.32
C ILE A 255 -5.46 23.23 -3.28
N PHE A 256 -4.81 22.73 -4.33
CA PHE A 256 -5.43 21.82 -5.31
C PHE A 256 -5.92 20.51 -4.68
N THR A 257 -5.21 19.96 -3.69
CA THR A 257 -5.55 18.66 -3.08
C THR A 257 -6.44 18.76 -1.85
N GLN A 258 -6.36 19.85 -1.09
CA GLN A 258 -7.09 20.03 0.17
C GLN A 258 -8.39 20.83 -0.03
N ASP A 259 -8.38 21.87 -0.88
CA ASP A 259 -9.53 22.77 -1.05
C ASP A 259 -10.45 22.33 -2.21
N PHE A 260 -9.96 21.48 -3.13
CA PHE A 260 -10.71 21.04 -4.30
C PHE A 260 -10.80 19.51 -4.40
N ASN A 261 -12.02 19.00 -4.55
CA ASN A 261 -12.27 17.57 -4.84
C ASN A 261 -12.19 17.31 -6.36
N ILE A 262 -11.02 17.56 -6.96
CA ILE A 262 -10.77 17.40 -8.40
C ILE A 262 -9.83 16.21 -8.65
N SER A 263 -10.06 15.49 -9.75
CA SER A 263 -9.17 14.42 -10.25
C SER A 263 -8.92 14.57 -11.74
N PHE A 264 -7.83 14.00 -12.24
CA PHE A 264 -7.61 13.88 -13.67
C PHE A 264 -8.52 12.80 -14.25
N PHE A 265 -9.24 13.13 -15.32
CA PHE A 265 -10.03 12.22 -16.10
C PHE A 265 -9.09 11.33 -16.89
N VAL A 266 -9.10 10.05 -16.56
CA VAL A 266 -8.49 9.03 -17.41
C VAL A 266 -9.64 8.43 -18.20
N PRO A 267 -9.64 8.54 -19.54
CA PRO A 267 -10.63 7.86 -20.38
C PRO A 267 -10.73 6.40 -19.95
N LYS A 268 -11.95 5.84 -19.95
CA LYS A 268 -12.11 4.41 -19.68
C LYS A 268 -11.25 3.66 -20.71
N LYS A 269 -10.38 2.78 -20.23
CA LYS A 269 -9.79 1.75 -21.09
C LYS A 269 -11.00 0.99 -21.69
N ASP A 270 -10.99 0.86 -23.02
CA ASP A 270 -11.92 0.06 -23.81
C ASP A 270 -13.37 0.62 -23.87
N LEU A 271 -13.57 1.61 -24.73
CA LEU A 271 -14.91 1.98 -25.21
C LEU A 271 -15.43 0.86 -26.13
N CYS A 272 -16.70 0.48 -25.96
CA CYS A 272 -17.31 -0.49 -26.85
C CYS A 272 -17.53 0.14 -28.23
N ASP A 273 -16.95 -0.49 -29.25
CA ASP A 273 -17.11 -0.20 -30.67
C ASP A 273 -18.57 -0.03 -31.07
N ILE A 274 -19.44 -0.99 -30.71
CA ILE A 274 -20.88 -0.96 -31.05
C ILE A 274 -21.57 0.24 -30.38
N CYS A 275 -21.26 0.51 -29.11
CA CYS A 275 -21.88 1.63 -28.40
C CYS A 275 -21.41 2.99 -28.91
N GLU A 276 -20.13 3.12 -29.24
CA GLU A 276 -19.55 4.36 -29.74
C GLU A 276 -19.97 4.62 -31.19
N ALA A 277 -20.07 3.57 -32.02
CA ALA A 277 -20.65 3.64 -33.35
C ALA A 277 -22.09 4.18 -33.27
N PHE A 278 -22.96 3.50 -32.50
CA PHE A 278 -24.36 3.92 -32.34
C PHE A 278 -24.52 5.36 -31.81
N LYS A 279 -23.62 5.81 -30.94
CA LYS A 279 -23.63 7.19 -30.43
C LYS A 279 -23.34 8.21 -31.53
N ASN A 280 -22.37 7.91 -32.38
CA ASN A 280 -21.88 8.78 -33.46
C ASN A 280 -22.70 8.64 -34.76
N SER A 281 -23.58 7.64 -34.87
CA SER A 281 -24.52 7.47 -35.99
C SER A 281 -25.56 8.59 -36.07
N THR A 282 -26.02 8.85 -37.30
CA THR A 282 -27.14 9.76 -37.62
C THR A 282 -28.48 9.23 -37.07
N GLU A 283 -29.54 10.04 -37.06
CA GLU A 283 -30.85 9.60 -36.56
C GLU A 283 -31.47 8.45 -37.40
N GLU A 284 -31.22 8.46 -38.71
CA GLU A 284 -31.68 7.41 -39.64
C GLU A 284 -30.94 6.08 -39.40
N GLU A 285 -29.62 6.12 -39.26
CA GLU A 285 -28.80 4.95 -38.92
C GLU A 285 -29.17 4.40 -37.53
N LYS A 286 -29.39 5.27 -36.55
CA LYS A 286 -29.85 4.89 -35.20
C LYS A 286 -31.17 4.14 -35.25
N ALA A 287 -32.11 4.51 -36.12
CA ALA A 287 -33.38 3.79 -36.27
C ALA A 287 -33.16 2.36 -36.81
N SER A 288 -32.25 2.19 -37.78
CA SER A 288 -31.93 0.89 -38.36
C SER A 288 -31.14 -0.04 -37.41
N GLU A 289 -30.23 0.53 -36.61
CA GLU A 289 -29.35 -0.23 -35.71
C GLU A 289 -29.91 -0.37 -34.29
N LYS A 290 -31.07 0.25 -34.01
CA LYS A 290 -31.70 0.28 -32.68
C LYS A 290 -31.84 -1.11 -32.07
N ASN A 291 -32.37 -2.07 -32.83
CA ASN A 291 -32.57 -3.44 -32.35
C ASN A 291 -31.25 -4.12 -32.02
N THR A 292 -30.21 -3.92 -32.84
CA THR A 292 -28.87 -4.48 -32.61
C THR A 292 -28.25 -3.90 -31.36
N TYR A 293 -28.35 -2.58 -31.18
CA TYR A 293 -27.85 -1.89 -29.99
C TYR A 293 -28.61 -2.30 -28.72
N GLU A 294 -29.94 -2.33 -28.75
CA GLU A 294 -30.77 -2.73 -27.61
C GLU A 294 -30.48 -4.18 -27.20
N ASN A 295 -30.34 -5.09 -28.17
CA ASN A 295 -29.94 -6.47 -27.92
C ASN A 295 -28.54 -6.55 -27.30
N HIS A 296 -27.56 -5.80 -27.81
CA HIS A 296 -26.21 -5.75 -27.24
C HIS A 296 -26.21 -5.27 -25.78
N ILE A 297 -26.99 -4.22 -25.47
CA ILE A 297 -27.15 -3.71 -24.10
C ILE A 297 -27.88 -4.71 -23.20
N LYS A 298 -28.91 -5.38 -23.71
CA LYS A 298 -29.63 -6.43 -23.00
C LYS A 298 -28.73 -7.60 -22.65
N GLU A 299 -27.97 -8.13 -23.61
CA GLU A 299 -26.99 -9.21 -23.41
C GLU A 299 -25.92 -8.82 -22.38
N LYS A 300 -25.44 -7.58 -22.42
CA LYS A 300 -24.51 -7.03 -21.42
C LYS A 300 -25.10 -7.07 -20.01
N GLN A 301 -26.36 -6.64 -19.86
CA GLN A 301 -27.03 -6.64 -18.55
C GLN A 301 -27.23 -8.07 -18.05
N LEU A 302 -27.71 -8.97 -18.91
CA LEU A 302 -27.96 -10.37 -18.55
C LEU A 302 -26.66 -11.10 -18.17
N SER A 303 -25.58 -10.90 -18.93
CA SER A 303 -24.24 -11.45 -18.61
C SER A 303 -23.76 -11.02 -17.22
N ARG A 304 -23.99 -9.77 -16.83
CA ARG A 304 -23.64 -9.26 -15.50
C ARG A 304 -24.51 -9.83 -14.39
N ILE A 305 -25.81 -9.96 -14.64
CA ILE A 305 -26.75 -10.58 -13.69
C ILE A 305 -26.36 -12.04 -13.47
N GLU A 306 -26.02 -12.78 -14.53
CA GLU A 306 -25.59 -14.17 -14.41
C GLU A 306 -24.27 -14.28 -13.64
N LYS A 307 -23.31 -13.38 -13.89
CA LYS A 307 -22.06 -13.34 -13.12
C LYS A 307 -22.27 -13.07 -11.64
N GLU A 308 -23.17 -12.15 -11.30
CA GLU A 308 -23.55 -11.91 -9.90
C GLU A 308 -24.26 -13.13 -9.29
N LYS A 309 -25.11 -13.84 -10.04
CA LYS A 309 -25.72 -15.10 -9.57
C LYS A 309 -24.67 -16.17 -9.27
N ASP A 310 -23.73 -16.39 -10.20
CA ASP A 310 -22.68 -17.38 -10.03
C ASP A 310 -21.76 -17.04 -8.85
N LYS A 311 -21.40 -15.76 -8.71
CA LYS A 311 -20.58 -15.27 -7.60
C LYS A 311 -21.20 -15.54 -6.24
N ASN A 312 -22.52 -15.48 -6.13
CA ASN A 312 -23.27 -15.71 -4.90
C ASN A 312 -23.59 -17.19 -4.64
N ASN A 313 -23.52 -18.04 -5.67
CA ASN A 313 -23.66 -19.49 -5.52
C ASN A 313 -22.40 -20.04 -4.83
N LYS A 314 -22.55 -20.78 -3.72
CA LYS A 314 -21.44 -21.33 -2.93
C LYS A 314 -20.92 -22.68 -3.42
N ASP A 315 -21.73 -23.40 -4.18
CA ASP A 315 -21.46 -24.80 -4.55
C ASP A 315 -20.59 -24.91 -5.81
N ILE A 316 -20.40 -23.79 -6.51
CA ILE A 316 -19.57 -23.72 -7.72
C ILE A 316 -18.29 -22.94 -7.46
N PHE A 317 -17.24 -23.28 -8.19
CA PHE A 317 -15.99 -22.55 -8.19
C PHE A 317 -16.01 -21.51 -9.31
N VAL A 318 -15.92 -20.22 -8.99
CA VAL A 318 -16.01 -19.15 -9.99
C VAL A 318 -14.68 -18.42 -10.12
N ALA A 319 -14.11 -18.44 -11.32
CA ALA A 319 -12.88 -17.72 -11.63
C ALA A 319 -13.02 -16.91 -12.93
N VAL A 320 -12.27 -15.82 -13.01
CA VAL A 320 -12.10 -15.04 -14.23
C VAL A 320 -10.66 -15.22 -14.67
N TYR A 321 -10.44 -15.45 -15.95
CA TYR A 321 -9.08 -15.39 -16.47
C TYR A 321 -8.97 -14.36 -17.59
N ASP A 322 -7.84 -13.66 -17.59
CA ASP A 322 -7.54 -12.64 -18.58
C ASP A 322 -6.04 -12.55 -18.84
N LEU A 323 -5.68 -12.16 -20.06
CA LEU A 323 -4.31 -12.00 -20.48
C LEU A 323 -3.92 -10.52 -20.40
N GLN A 324 -3.00 -10.21 -19.49
CA GLN A 324 -2.53 -8.85 -19.28
C GLN A 324 -1.88 -8.27 -20.55
N ALA A 325 -1.91 -6.94 -20.67
CA ALA A 325 -1.13 -6.22 -21.67
C ALA A 325 0.35 -6.66 -21.64
N VAL A 326 0.89 -6.96 -22.81
CA VAL A 326 2.24 -7.53 -22.98
C VAL A 326 3.28 -6.60 -22.37
N PHE A 327 4.09 -7.14 -21.44
CA PHE A 327 5.26 -6.44 -20.95
C PHE A 327 6.42 -6.59 -21.93
N GLN A 328 7.29 -5.59 -21.97
CA GLN A 328 8.45 -5.59 -22.85
C GLN A 328 9.71 -5.35 -22.01
N CYS A 329 10.74 -6.19 -22.16
CA CYS A 329 12.07 -5.95 -21.61
C CYS A 329 13.14 -5.82 -22.72
N PRO A 330 14.17 -4.99 -22.53
CA PRO A 330 14.39 -4.12 -21.37
C PRO A 330 13.40 -2.94 -21.31
N LYS A 331 13.05 -2.52 -20.08
CA LYS A 331 12.14 -1.40 -19.80
C LYS A 331 12.81 -0.38 -18.88
N GLY A 332 12.80 0.88 -19.26
CA GLY A 332 13.37 1.98 -18.49
C GLY A 332 13.38 3.27 -19.28
N ASP A 333 13.77 4.37 -18.62
CA ASP A 333 13.79 5.73 -19.19
C ASP A 333 15.07 6.00 -20.01
N ILE A 334 15.50 5.01 -20.80
CA ILE A 334 16.63 5.12 -21.72
C ILE A 334 16.06 5.32 -23.13
N SER A 335 16.38 6.45 -23.75
CA SER A 335 15.83 6.83 -25.07
C SER A 335 16.08 5.76 -26.15
N VAL A 336 17.25 5.10 -26.11
CA VAL A 336 17.62 4.04 -27.07
C VAL A 336 16.66 2.84 -27.01
N PHE A 337 16.06 2.55 -25.84
CA PHE A 337 15.08 1.46 -25.73
C PHE A 337 13.84 1.71 -26.58
N TYR A 338 13.52 2.96 -26.93
CA TYR A 338 12.35 3.26 -27.75
C TYR A 338 12.52 2.79 -29.20
N TYR A 339 13.76 2.78 -29.71
CA TYR A 339 14.06 2.52 -31.13
C TYR A 339 14.51 1.08 -31.40
N LYS A 340 14.47 0.21 -30.39
CA LYS A 340 14.96 -1.16 -30.47
C LYS A 340 13.87 -2.16 -30.15
N SER A 341 13.91 -3.30 -30.85
CA SER A 341 13.01 -4.41 -30.60
C SER A 341 13.24 -4.97 -29.19
N LYS A 342 12.14 -5.21 -28.46
CA LYS A 342 12.16 -5.71 -27.08
C LYS A 342 11.62 -7.13 -26.99
N LEU A 343 12.06 -7.86 -25.97
CA LEU A 343 11.53 -9.16 -25.61
C LEU A 343 10.14 -8.99 -24.98
N ASN A 344 9.15 -9.67 -25.55
CA ASN A 344 7.79 -9.67 -25.03
C ASN A 344 7.67 -10.70 -23.89
N VAL A 345 7.06 -10.28 -22.78
CA VAL A 345 6.74 -11.10 -21.61
C VAL A 345 5.22 -11.09 -21.44
N LEU A 346 4.65 -12.28 -21.44
CA LEU A 346 3.23 -12.54 -21.35
C LEU A 346 2.86 -12.94 -19.93
N ASN A 347 1.65 -12.55 -19.51
CA ASN A 347 1.11 -12.91 -18.21
C ASN A 347 -0.37 -13.25 -18.36
N LEU A 348 -0.73 -14.51 -18.14
CA LEU A 348 -2.11 -14.96 -17.99
C LEU A 348 -2.46 -15.01 -16.51
N THR A 349 -3.48 -14.26 -16.11
CA THR A 349 -3.94 -14.26 -14.72
C THR A 349 -5.27 -14.96 -14.58
N ILE A 350 -5.40 -15.83 -13.58
CA ILE A 350 -6.64 -16.47 -13.17
C ILE A 350 -6.99 -15.93 -11.77
N TYR A 351 -8.11 -15.24 -11.68
CA TYR A 351 -8.63 -14.61 -10.46
C TYR A 351 -9.79 -15.43 -9.92
N ASN A 352 -9.64 -16.03 -8.75
CA ASN A 352 -10.74 -16.66 -8.03
C ASN A 352 -11.62 -15.56 -7.41
N ILE A 353 -12.88 -15.45 -7.87
CA ILE A 353 -13.79 -14.37 -7.44
C ILE A 353 -14.11 -14.48 -5.95
N ARG A 354 -14.17 -15.69 -5.40
CA ARG A 354 -14.58 -15.92 -4.01
C ARG A 354 -13.41 -15.72 -3.04
N THR A 355 -12.30 -16.40 -3.26
CA THR A 355 -11.15 -16.34 -2.35
C THR A 355 -10.31 -15.08 -2.57
N ASN A 356 -10.50 -14.39 -3.70
CA ASN A 356 -9.64 -13.30 -4.16
C ASN A 356 -8.18 -13.73 -4.33
N GLU A 357 -7.93 -15.02 -4.54
CA GLU A 357 -6.62 -15.55 -4.91
C GLU A 357 -6.38 -15.31 -6.40
N VAL A 358 -5.11 -15.07 -6.73
CA VAL A 358 -4.70 -14.77 -8.09
C VAL A 358 -3.53 -15.67 -8.42
N GLU A 359 -3.72 -16.46 -9.47
CA GLU A 359 -2.65 -17.19 -10.12
C GLU A 359 -2.21 -16.45 -11.39
N SER A 360 -0.92 -16.45 -11.63
CA SER A 360 -0.29 -15.74 -12.75
C SER A 360 0.68 -16.70 -13.43
N TYR A 361 0.45 -16.96 -14.71
CA TYR A 361 1.28 -17.81 -15.55
C TYR A 361 2.09 -16.89 -16.46
N VAL A 362 3.41 -16.89 -16.28
CA VAL A 362 4.31 -15.93 -16.91
C VAL A 362 5.32 -16.67 -17.78
N TRP A 363 5.42 -16.26 -19.04
CA TRP A 363 6.44 -16.72 -19.98
C TRP A 363 6.86 -15.58 -20.89
N ASP A 364 8.06 -15.66 -21.45
CA ASP A 364 8.48 -14.76 -22.51
C ASP A 364 8.36 -15.43 -23.90
N GLU A 365 8.32 -14.61 -24.94
CA GLU A 365 8.09 -15.07 -26.31
C GLU A 365 9.18 -16.01 -26.84
N SER A 366 10.37 -16.05 -26.21
CA SER A 366 11.40 -17.02 -26.60
C SER A 366 11.07 -18.43 -26.12
N ASN A 367 10.27 -18.57 -25.06
CA ASN A 367 9.82 -19.85 -24.51
C ASN A 367 8.57 -20.39 -25.20
N ALA A 368 7.58 -19.54 -25.49
CA ALA A 368 6.36 -19.97 -26.18
C ALA A 368 5.58 -18.81 -26.82
N ASN A 369 4.66 -19.17 -27.70
CA ASN A 369 3.80 -18.22 -28.40
C ASN A 369 2.63 -17.72 -27.53
N ARG A 370 1.73 -16.94 -28.13
CA ARG A 370 0.48 -16.44 -27.50
C ARG A 370 -0.75 -17.13 -28.09
N GLY A 371 -0.70 -18.46 -28.18
CA GLY A 371 -1.71 -19.28 -28.83
C GLY A 371 -2.63 -20.01 -27.83
N VAL A 372 -3.46 -20.88 -28.39
CA VAL A 372 -4.35 -21.74 -27.61
C VAL A 372 -3.60 -22.83 -26.86
N ASN A 373 -2.45 -23.28 -27.36
CA ASN A 373 -1.66 -24.32 -26.69
C ASN A 373 -1.18 -23.80 -25.33
N GLU A 374 -0.71 -22.56 -25.29
CA GLU A 374 -0.23 -21.92 -24.06
C GLU A 374 -1.35 -21.61 -23.08
N ILE A 375 -2.41 -20.95 -23.56
CA ILE A 375 -3.55 -20.59 -22.71
C ILE A 375 -4.26 -21.83 -22.19
N GLY A 376 -4.49 -22.83 -23.05
CA GLY A 376 -5.11 -24.09 -22.66
C GLY A 376 -4.28 -24.85 -21.63
N THR A 377 -2.94 -24.82 -21.74
CA THR A 377 -2.06 -25.47 -20.76
C THR A 377 -2.15 -24.78 -19.40
N CYS A 378 -2.09 -23.45 -19.36
CA CYS A 378 -2.20 -22.70 -18.10
C CYS A 378 -3.53 -22.97 -17.40
N ILE A 379 -4.64 -23.01 -18.15
CA ILE A 379 -5.97 -23.32 -17.60
C ILE A 379 -6.06 -24.78 -17.15
N PHE A 380 -5.48 -25.72 -17.91
CA PHE A 380 -5.43 -27.12 -17.52
C PHE A 380 -4.61 -27.33 -16.24
N ASN A 381 -3.45 -26.70 -16.11
CA ASN A 381 -2.61 -26.76 -14.91
C ASN A 381 -3.37 -26.23 -13.69
N TYR A 382 -4.10 -25.12 -13.86
CA TYR A 382 -4.95 -24.57 -12.83
C TYR A 382 -6.08 -25.54 -12.44
N LEU A 383 -6.78 -26.12 -13.42
CA LEU A 383 -7.82 -27.13 -13.20
C LEU A 383 -7.28 -28.36 -12.48
N ASN A 384 -6.07 -28.83 -12.84
CA ASN A 384 -5.42 -29.96 -12.19
C ASN A 384 -5.15 -29.64 -10.71
N ALA A 385 -4.51 -28.50 -10.44
CA ALA A 385 -4.19 -28.06 -9.07
C ALA A 385 -5.44 -27.95 -8.19
N ILE A 386 -6.52 -27.33 -8.67
CA ILE A 386 -7.75 -27.22 -7.87
C ILE A 386 -8.46 -28.57 -7.72
N SER A 387 -8.39 -29.46 -8.72
CA SER A 387 -9.00 -30.80 -8.65
C SER A 387 -8.31 -31.72 -7.64
N GLU A 388 -7.03 -31.50 -7.35
CA GLU A 388 -6.31 -32.24 -6.30
C GLU A 388 -6.73 -31.79 -4.89
N THR A 389 -7.20 -30.54 -4.75
CA THR A 389 -7.51 -29.94 -3.44
C THR A 389 -8.98 -30.01 -3.03
N ALA A 390 -9.89 -30.14 -3.99
CA ALA A 390 -11.34 -30.06 -3.75
C ALA A 390 -12.07 -31.27 -4.35
N GLU A 391 -13.12 -31.72 -3.66
CA GLU A 391 -14.02 -32.78 -4.12
C GLU A 391 -15.23 -32.18 -4.88
N ASP A 392 -15.82 -32.96 -5.79
CA ASP A 392 -17.04 -32.63 -6.55
C ASP A 392 -17.07 -31.23 -7.20
N LEU A 393 -16.00 -30.90 -7.93
CA LEU A 393 -15.77 -29.56 -8.43
C LEU A 393 -16.58 -29.23 -9.69
N ASP A 394 -17.43 -28.21 -9.59
CA ASP A 394 -18.05 -27.52 -10.72
C ASP A 394 -17.38 -26.16 -10.94
N VAL A 395 -16.67 -26.00 -12.05
CA VAL A 395 -15.92 -24.77 -12.35
C VAL A 395 -16.68 -23.91 -13.32
N VAL A 396 -16.79 -22.62 -13.02
CA VAL A 396 -17.30 -21.58 -13.92
C VAL A 396 -16.19 -20.57 -14.21
N PHE A 397 -15.77 -20.51 -15.46
CA PHE A 397 -14.84 -19.51 -15.96
C PHE A 397 -15.54 -18.37 -16.67
N TYR A 398 -15.09 -17.15 -16.40
CA TYR A 398 -15.41 -15.95 -17.17
C TYR A 398 -14.18 -15.44 -17.90
N SER A 399 -14.31 -15.11 -19.17
CA SER A 399 -13.21 -14.53 -19.94
C SER A 399 -13.68 -13.70 -21.12
N ASP A 400 -12.73 -13.02 -21.77
CA ASP A 400 -12.99 -12.18 -22.93
C ASP A 400 -13.41 -12.99 -24.17
N ASN A 401 -14.19 -12.36 -25.05
CA ASN A 401 -14.65 -13.03 -26.26
C ASN A 401 -13.59 -12.94 -27.38
N CYS A 402 -12.51 -13.70 -27.22
CA CYS A 402 -11.42 -13.82 -28.19
C CYS A 402 -11.44 -15.17 -28.92
N ALA A 403 -11.82 -15.16 -30.20
CA ALA A 403 -11.96 -16.36 -31.03
C ALA A 403 -10.65 -17.15 -31.22
N GLY A 404 -9.54 -16.45 -31.46
CA GLY A 404 -8.25 -17.11 -31.71
C GLY A 404 -7.66 -17.81 -30.48
N GLN A 405 -7.96 -17.32 -29.28
CA GLN A 405 -7.33 -17.78 -28.04
C GLN A 405 -8.26 -18.63 -27.18
N GLN A 406 -9.50 -18.18 -26.98
CA GLN A 406 -10.37 -18.69 -25.92
C GLN A 406 -11.61 -19.39 -26.48
N LYS A 407 -12.12 -18.93 -27.63
CA LYS A 407 -13.35 -19.44 -28.25
C LYS A 407 -13.07 -20.24 -29.52
N ASN A 408 -12.40 -21.37 -29.33
CA ASN A 408 -12.04 -22.29 -30.41
C ASN A 408 -12.24 -23.75 -29.97
N LYS A 409 -12.23 -24.66 -30.95
CA LYS A 409 -12.40 -26.11 -30.71
C LYS A 409 -11.30 -26.73 -29.83
N PHE A 410 -10.10 -26.15 -29.82
CA PHE A 410 -8.96 -26.69 -29.06
C PHE A 410 -9.14 -26.45 -27.57
N MET A 411 -9.63 -25.27 -27.16
CA MET A 411 -10.03 -24.98 -25.78
C MET A 411 -11.13 -25.93 -25.29
N ILE A 412 -12.14 -26.17 -26.12
CA ILE A 412 -13.23 -27.11 -25.77
C ILE A 412 -12.68 -28.54 -25.64
N SER A 413 -11.76 -28.94 -26.53
CA SER A 413 -11.10 -30.25 -26.46
C SER A 413 -10.28 -30.40 -25.17
N MET A 414 -9.60 -29.34 -24.74
CA MET A 414 -8.91 -29.31 -23.45
C MET A 414 -9.90 -29.47 -22.29
N TYR A 415 -11.04 -28.76 -22.28
CA TYR A 415 -12.04 -28.94 -21.23
C TYR A 415 -12.63 -30.34 -21.20
N LEU A 416 -12.93 -30.93 -22.37
CA LEU A 416 -13.39 -32.32 -22.47
C LEU A 416 -12.34 -33.29 -21.91
N TYR A 417 -11.06 -33.09 -22.26
CA TYR A 417 -9.96 -33.88 -21.73
C TYR A 417 -9.85 -33.74 -20.21
N ALA A 418 -9.91 -32.52 -19.69
CA ALA A 418 -9.78 -32.24 -18.26
C ALA A 418 -10.89 -32.93 -17.46
N VAL A 419 -12.14 -32.81 -17.89
CA VAL A 419 -13.27 -33.40 -17.17
C VAL A 419 -13.24 -34.95 -17.21
N GLN A 420 -12.67 -35.55 -18.26
CA GLN A 420 -12.51 -37.00 -18.36
C GLN A 420 -11.37 -37.55 -17.48
N ASN A 421 -10.25 -36.83 -17.40
CA ASN A 421 -9.02 -37.35 -16.80
C ASN A 421 -8.77 -36.84 -15.37
N LEU A 422 -9.35 -35.70 -14.98
CA LEU A 422 -9.22 -35.18 -13.63
C LEU A 422 -10.25 -35.87 -12.69
N PRO A 423 -9.84 -36.36 -11.52
CA PRO A 423 -10.66 -37.22 -10.69
C PRO A 423 -11.89 -36.50 -10.13
N ASN A 424 -11.69 -35.30 -9.59
CA ASN A 424 -12.71 -34.55 -8.84
C ASN A 424 -13.42 -33.47 -9.66
N LEU A 425 -13.12 -33.33 -10.95
CA LEU A 425 -13.74 -32.33 -11.81
C LEU A 425 -15.02 -32.87 -12.45
N ARG A 426 -16.19 -32.36 -12.02
CA ARG A 426 -17.50 -32.79 -12.52
C ARG A 426 -17.91 -32.05 -13.78
N SER A 427 -17.76 -30.72 -13.79
CA SER A 427 -18.10 -29.91 -14.95
C SER A 427 -17.28 -28.64 -15.06
N VAL A 428 -17.09 -28.18 -16.29
CA VAL A 428 -16.52 -26.86 -16.60
C VAL A 428 -17.51 -26.09 -17.45
N THR A 429 -17.90 -24.92 -16.96
CA THR A 429 -18.73 -23.96 -17.68
C THR A 429 -17.90 -22.73 -18.01
N HIS A 430 -17.81 -22.38 -19.27
CA HIS A 430 -17.07 -21.22 -19.74
C HIS A 430 -18.04 -20.19 -20.34
N LYS A 431 -18.11 -19.02 -19.70
CA LYS A 431 -19.00 -17.90 -20.04
C LYS A 431 -18.18 -16.75 -20.63
N PHE A 432 -18.53 -16.33 -21.84
CA PHE A 432 -17.81 -15.28 -22.56
C PHE A 432 -18.43 -13.91 -22.29
N LEU A 433 -17.62 -12.96 -21.84
CA LEU A 433 -18.03 -11.58 -21.62
C LEU A 433 -18.38 -10.90 -22.95
N ILE A 434 -19.32 -9.94 -22.90
CA ILE A 434 -19.74 -9.19 -24.10
C ILE A 434 -18.60 -8.28 -24.55
N LYS A 435 -18.28 -8.31 -25.85
CA LYS A 435 -17.19 -7.50 -26.45
C LYS A 435 -17.39 -6.02 -26.14
N GLY A 436 -16.29 -5.32 -25.81
CA GLY A 436 -16.31 -3.92 -25.38
C GLY A 436 -16.89 -3.69 -23.96
N HIS A 437 -17.31 -4.75 -23.27
CA HIS A 437 -17.85 -4.72 -21.91
C HIS A 437 -17.22 -5.80 -21.03
N THR A 438 -15.92 -5.98 -21.18
CA THR A 438 -15.11 -7.07 -20.62
C THR A 438 -14.51 -6.80 -19.24
N GLN A 439 -14.79 -5.62 -18.66
CA GLN A 439 -14.28 -5.22 -17.35
C GLN A 439 -14.55 -6.29 -16.28
N ASN A 440 -13.48 -6.74 -15.62
CA ASN A 440 -13.53 -7.87 -14.71
C ASN A 440 -12.59 -7.71 -13.50
N GLU A 441 -12.66 -8.64 -12.55
CA GLU A 441 -11.87 -8.59 -11.31
C GLU A 441 -10.37 -8.77 -11.56
N GLY A 442 -9.98 -9.44 -12.65
CA GLY A 442 -8.60 -9.57 -13.12
C GLY A 442 -7.95 -8.22 -13.42
N ASP A 443 -8.70 -7.25 -13.94
CA ASP A 443 -8.22 -5.88 -14.17
C ASP A 443 -7.67 -5.23 -12.90
N SER A 444 -8.26 -5.57 -11.74
CA SER A 444 -7.78 -5.07 -10.44
C SER A 444 -6.37 -5.58 -10.16
N ALA A 445 -6.13 -6.88 -10.36
CA ALA A 445 -4.81 -7.48 -10.19
C ALA A 445 -3.80 -6.90 -11.20
N HIS A 446 -4.18 -6.74 -12.47
CA HIS A 446 -3.32 -6.11 -13.48
C HIS A 446 -2.97 -4.68 -13.13
N SER A 447 -3.92 -3.89 -12.64
CA SER A 447 -3.69 -2.51 -12.22
C SER A 447 -2.69 -2.40 -11.05
N GLN A 448 -2.69 -3.39 -10.15
CA GLN A 448 -1.73 -3.50 -9.06
C GLN A 448 -0.34 -3.87 -9.59
N ILE A 449 -0.26 -4.84 -10.50
CA ILE A 449 0.99 -5.24 -11.17
C ILE A 449 1.59 -4.04 -11.93
N GLU A 450 0.80 -3.34 -12.75
CA GLU A 450 1.26 -2.16 -13.50
C GLU A 450 1.80 -1.06 -12.58
N ARG A 451 1.14 -0.83 -11.43
CA ARG A 451 1.59 0.14 -10.44
C ARG A 451 2.92 -0.27 -9.80
N GLU A 452 3.08 -1.55 -9.51
CA GLU A 452 4.30 -2.08 -8.92
C GLU A 452 5.47 -2.03 -9.91
N VAL A 453 5.25 -2.41 -11.17
CA VAL A 453 6.23 -2.23 -12.25
C VAL A 453 6.65 -0.77 -12.38
N LYS A 454 5.70 0.18 -12.41
CA LYS A 454 6.02 1.62 -12.42
C LYS A 454 6.81 2.07 -11.19
N ARG A 455 6.57 1.47 -10.02
CA ARG A 455 7.31 1.76 -8.80
C ARG A 455 8.74 1.27 -8.90
N GLN A 456 8.96 0.04 -9.36
CA GLN A 456 10.30 -0.54 -9.50
C GLN A 456 11.14 0.20 -10.53
N LEU A 457 10.53 0.64 -11.64
CA LEU A 457 11.22 1.44 -12.65
C LEU A 457 11.81 2.76 -12.12
N ARG A 458 11.30 3.31 -11.00
CA ARG A 458 11.89 4.49 -10.34
C ARG A 458 13.25 4.20 -9.68
N SER A 459 13.52 2.94 -9.37
CA SER A 459 14.78 2.50 -8.74
C SER A 459 15.81 2.03 -9.77
N GLY A 460 15.39 1.82 -11.02
CA GLY A 460 16.26 1.46 -12.13
C GLY A 460 15.52 0.71 -13.25
N PRO A 461 16.14 0.53 -14.42
CA PRO A 461 15.55 -0.23 -15.52
C PRO A 461 15.37 -1.72 -15.18
N MET A 462 14.33 -2.33 -15.76
CA MET A 462 14.08 -3.77 -15.71
C MET A 462 14.63 -4.42 -16.98
N TYR A 463 15.71 -5.20 -16.86
CA TYR A 463 16.43 -5.75 -18.00
C TYR A 463 15.94 -7.13 -18.45
N THR A 464 15.54 -8.00 -17.52
CA THR A 464 15.13 -9.39 -17.80
C THR A 464 13.69 -9.68 -17.34
N PRO A 465 13.06 -10.77 -17.82
CA PRO A 465 11.75 -11.22 -17.37
C PRO A 465 11.66 -11.43 -15.84
N ASP A 466 12.75 -11.86 -15.19
CA ASP A 466 12.79 -12.10 -13.74
C ASP A 466 12.41 -10.87 -12.92
N ALA A 467 12.77 -9.68 -13.40
CA ALA A 467 12.37 -8.43 -12.77
C ALA A 467 10.84 -8.26 -12.79
N PHE A 468 10.19 -8.64 -13.90
CA PHE A 468 8.72 -8.61 -13.99
C PHE A 468 8.08 -9.66 -13.07
N ILE A 469 8.64 -10.86 -13.00
CA ILE A 469 8.20 -11.91 -12.07
C ILE A 469 8.26 -11.39 -10.63
N GLY A 470 9.37 -10.77 -10.24
CA GLY A 470 9.52 -10.12 -8.94
C GLY A 470 8.48 -9.01 -8.70
N ALA A 471 8.18 -8.21 -9.72
CA ALA A 471 7.13 -7.18 -9.65
C ALA A 471 5.71 -7.77 -9.49
N ILE A 472 5.41 -8.88 -10.16
CA ILE A 472 4.11 -9.56 -10.04
C ILE A 472 3.95 -10.13 -8.63
N LYS A 473 4.96 -10.84 -8.12
CA LYS A 473 4.97 -11.38 -6.74
C LYS A 473 4.77 -10.28 -5.69
N ALA A 474 5.36 -9.10 -5.91
CA ALA A 474 5.28 -7.96 -5.00
C ALA A 474 4.05 -7.04 -5.19
N ALA A 475 3.20 -7.29 -6.17
CA ALA A 475 2.13 -6.37 -6.55
C ALA A 475 1.05 -6.19 -5.46
N ARG A 476 0.72 -7.27 -4.75
CA ARG A 476 -0.34 -7.32 -3.73
C ARG A 476 0.24 -7.16 -2.33
N LYS A 477 0.13 -5.95 -1.76
CA LYS A 477 0.68 -5.62 -0.42
C LYS A 477 -0.29 -5.86 0.75
N LYS A 478 -1.59 -5.80 0.50
CA LYS A 478 -2.65 -5.86 1.54
C LYS A 478 -3.48 -7.14 1.51
N SER A 479 -3.32 -7.92 0.46
CA SER A 479 -4.10 -9.13 0.16
C SER A 479 -3.12 -10.28 -0.07
N THR A 480 -3.64 -11.50 -0.24
CA THR A 480 -2.82 -12.67 -0.57
C THR A 480 -1.88 -12.36 -1.75
N PRO A 481 -0.57 -12.67 -1.63
CA PRO A 481 0.37 -12.52 -2.73
C PRO A 481 -0.11 -13.25 -3.98
N ILE A 482 0.29 -12.77 -5.16
CA ILE A 482 0.00 -13.46 -6.41
C ILE A 482 0.87 -14.71 -6.48
N HIS A 483 0.27 -15.87 -6.70
CA HIS A 483 1.01 -17.09 -6.97
C HIS A 483 1.48 -17.04 -8.43
N VAL A 484 2.80 -17.10 -8.64
CA VAL A 484 3.40 -16.96 -9.98
C VAL A 484 3.98 -18.28 -10.42
N ASN A 485 3.43 -18.81 -11.51
CA ASN A 485 3.90 -19.97 -12.24
C ASN A 485 4.80 -19.50 -13.38
N GLU A 486 6.08 -19.83 -13.29
CA GLU A 486 7.11 -19.46 -14.25
C GLU A 486 7.16 -20.55 -15.34
N MET A 487 6.61 -20.26 -16.51
CA MET A 487 6.36 -21.24 -17.57
C MET A 487 7.51 -21.28 -18.58
N CYS A 488 7.94 -22.49 -18.94
CA CYS A 488 8.98 -22.78 -19.92
C CYS A 488 8.43 -23.55 -21.13
N TYR A 489 9.20 -23.63 -22.21
CA TYR A 489 8.78 -24.32 -23.45
C TYR A 489 8.34 -25.79 -23.21
N GLU A 490 8.89 -26.44 -22.19
CA GLU A 490 8.63 -27.84 -21.85
C GLU A 490 7.27 -28.08 -21.19
N ASP A 491 6.66 -27.06 -20.62
CA ASP A 491 5.41 -27.16 -19.86
C ASP A 491 4.19 -27.20 -20.78
N PHE A 492 4.32 -26.69 -22.01
CA PHE A 492 3.20 -26.48 -22.90
C PHE A 492 2.77 -27.77 -23.61
N ILE A 493 1.46 -28.01 -23.63
CA ILE A 493 0.82 -29.18 -24.23
C ILE A 493 0.23 -28.80 -25.60
N ASP A 494 0.34 -29.70 -26.58
CA ASP A 494 -0.27 -29.54 -27.89
C ASP A 494 -1.77 -29.91 -27.89
N TRP A 495 -2.61 -28.96 -27.47
CA TRP A 495 -4.06 -29.13 -27.48
C TRP A 495 -4.64 -29.28 -28.90
N LYS A 496 -3.93 -28.86 -29.94
CA LYS A 496 -4.34 -29.13 -31.32
C LYS A 496 -4.21 -30.62 -31.66
N ASN A 497 -3.16 -31.26 -31.17
CA ASN A 497 -2.98 -32.71 -31.32
C ASN A 497 -4.08 -33.47 -30.58
N VAL A 498 -4.39 -33.09 -29.34
CA VAL A 498 -5.50 -33.65 -28.55
C VAL A 498 -6.85 -33.53 -29.29
N CYS A 499 -7.15 -32.35 -29.83
CA CYS A 499 -8.37 -32.10 -30.60
C CYS A 499 -8.48 -33.01 -31.84
N SER A 500 -7.36 -33.25 -32.52
CA SER A 500 -7.29 -34.18 -33.66
C SER A 500 -7.46 -35.64 -33.23
N GLN A 501 -6.84 -36.06 -32.13
CA GLN A 501 -7.00 -37.42 -31.58
C GLN A 501 -8.45 -37.71 -31.17
N MET A 502 -9.13 -36.70 -30.60
CA MET A 502 -10.55 -36.76 -30.25
C MET A 502 -11.48 -36.73 -31.48
N ASN A 503 -10.96 -36.46 -32.68
CA ASN A 503 -11.76 -36.28 -33.90
C ASN A 503 -12.89 -35.26 -33.70
N PHE A 504 -12.55 -34.13 -33.08
CA PHE A 504 -13.51 -33.08 -32.74
C PHE A 504 -14.15 -32.52 -34.02
N ALA A 505 -15.47 -32.64 -34.12
CA ALA A 505 -16.27 -32.10 -35.21
C ALA A 505 -17.58 -31.54 -34.66
N LEU A 506 -17.68 -30.21 -34.61
CA LEU A 506 -18.91 -29.51 -34.30
C LEU A 506 -19.65 -29.25 -35.62
N LEU A 507 -20.75 -29.96 -35.86
CA LEU A 507 -21.54 -29.84 -37.08
C LEU A 507 -22.94 -29.30 -36.78
N LYS A 508 -23.71 -30.06 -35.98
CA LYS A 508 -25.11 -29.79 -35.71
C LYS A 508 -25.46 -30.05 -34.25
N ASP A 509 -26.48 -29.35 -33.74
CA ASP A 509 -27.10 -29.67 -32.46
C ASP A 509 -28.09 -30.83 -32.61
N GLU A 510 -28.71 -31.24 -31.49
CA GLU A 510 -29.72 -32.31 -31.48
C GLU A 510 -30.97 -31.98 -32.31
N MET A 511 -31.24 -30.70 -32.59
CA MET A 511 -32.35 -30.25 -33.42
C MET A 511 -32.00 -30.21 -34.92
N GLY A 512 -30.74 -30.46 -35.27
CA GLY A 512 -30.25 -30.47 -36.65
C GLY A 512 -29.75 -29.11 -37.15
N ASP A 513 -29.69 -28.10 -36.28
CA ASP A 513 -29.24 -26.75 -36.60
C ASP A 513 -27.71 -26.65 -36.57
N ASN A 514 -27.15 -25.85 -37.47
CA ASN A 514 -25.70 -25.65 -37.53
C ASN A 514 -25.19 -24.84 -36.33
N VAL A 515 -24.24 -25.40 -35.58
CA VAL A 515 -23.69 -24.73 -34.39
C VAL A 515 -22.48 -23.88 -34.77
N LYS A 516 -22.63 -22.56 -34.65
CA LYS A 516 -21.54 -21.60 -34.89
C LYS A 516 -20.85 -21.22 -33.59
N LEU A 517 -19.60 -21.66 -33.43
CA LEU A 517 -18.75 -21.30 -32.29
C LEU A 517 -18.66 -19.79 -32.06
N THR A 518 -18.71 -18.96 -33.10
CA THR A 518 -18.64 -17.50 -33.01
C THR A 518 -19.83 -16.84 -32.31
N GLU A 519 -20.99 -17.50 -32.27
CA GLU A 519 -22.23 -16.95 -31.71
C GLU A 519 -22.43 -17.36 -30.24
N ILE A 520 -21.85 -18.50 -29.82
CA ILE A 520 -21.99 -19.05 -28.46
C ILE A 520 -21.58 -18.06 -27.35
N LYS A 521 -22.35 -17.96 -26.26
CA LYS A 521 -22.02 -17.13 -25.09
C LYS A 521 -21.61 -17.95 -23.89
N VAL A 522 -22.15 -19.16 -23.77
CA VAL A 522 -21.87 -20.08 -22.68
C VAL A 522 -21.61 -21.46 -23.27
N ILE A 523 -20.55 -22.13 -22.81
CA ILE A 523 -20.23 -23.53 -23.10
C ILE A 523 -20.14 -24.25 -21.77
N ARG A 524 -20.70 -25.46 -21.68
CA ARG A 524 -20.55 -26.35 -20.54
C ARG A 524 -20.19 -27.74 -21.01
N VAL A 525 -19.20 -28.34 -20.36
CA VAL A 525 -18.81 -29.75 -20.50
C VAL A 525 -18.98 -30.46 -19.18
N GLN A 526 -19.33 -31.74 -19.21
CA GLN A 526 -19.65 -32.54 -18.03
C GLN A 526 -19.04 -33.93 -18.15
N LYS A 527 -18.72 -34.54 -17.01
CA LYS A 527 -18.07 -35.85 -16.92
C LYS A 527 -18.98 -36.98 -17.39
N ASP A 528 -20.28 -36.85 -17.12
CA ASP A 528 -21.30 -37.83 -17.49
C ASP A 528 -21.51 -37.89 -19.02
N GLU A 529 -21.23 -36.79 -19.72
CA GLU A 529 -21.43 -36.67 -21.17
C GLU A 529 -20.12 -36.30 -21.91
N PRO A 530 -19.14 -37.22 -21.95
CA PRO A 530 -17.79 -36.94 -22.42
C PRO A 530 -17.67 -36.59 -23.92
N CYS A 531 -18.74 -36.79 -24.70
CA CYS A 531 -18.75 -36.56 -26.14
C CYS A 531 -19.59 -35.35 -26.57
N ALA A 532 -20.24 -34.67 -25.63
CA ALA A 532 -21.17 -33.59 -25.91
C ALA A 532 -20.75 -32.28 -25.24
N ILE A 533 -21.17 -31.17 -25.85
CA ILE A 533 -21.13 -29.85 -25.23
C ILE A 533 -22.55 -29.33 -25.06
N TRP A 534 -22.74 -28.60 -23.99
CA TRP A 534 -23.94 -27.84 -23.71
C TRP A 534 -23.64 -26.37 -23.99
N PHE A 535 -24.49 -25.67 -24.73
CA PHE A 535 -24.21 -24.29 -25.11
C PHE A 535 -25.46 -23.40 -25.14
N LYS A 536 -25.23 -22.08 -25.03
CA LYS A 536 -26.23 -21.03 -25.25
C LYS A 536 -25.68 -19.99 -26.19
N ASN A 537 -26.53 -19.42 -27.06
CA ASN A 537 -26.16 -18.34 -27.97
C ASN A 537 -26.53 -16.96 -27.43
N SER A 538 -27.37 -16.91 -26.39
CA SER A 538 -27.79 -15.69 -25.72
C SER A 538 -27.90 -15.92 -24.22
N TYR A 539 -27.58 -14.89 -23.45
CA TYR A 539 -27.79 -14.89 -22.00
C TYR A 539 -29.28 -14.83 -21.61
N ALA A 540 -30.18 -14.59 -22.57
CA ALA A 540 -31.63 -14.64 -22.37
C ALA A 540 -32.19 -16.07 -22.45
N GLU A 541 -31.45 -17.02 -23.04
CA GLU A 541 -31.88 -18.42 -23.13
C GLU A 541 -31.84 -19.07 -21.74
N GLU A 542 -32.96 -19.64 -21.28
CA GLU A 542 -33.03 -20.30 -19.97
C GLU A 542 -32.33 -21.66 -19.99
N GLN A 543 -32.49 -22.43 -21.08
CA GLN A 543 -31.98 -23.79 -21.20
C GLN A 543 -30.71 -23.87 -22.07
N LEU A 544 -29.82 -24.82 -21.75
CA LEU A 544 -28.66 -25.14 -22.57
C LEU A 544 -29.08 -26.08 -23.70
N LYS A 545 -28.65 -25.79 -24.93
CA LYS A 545 -28.78 -26.71 -26.08
C LYS A 545 -27.63 -27.70 -26.05
N LYS A 546 -27.85 -28.91 -26.58
CA LYS A 546 -26.83 -29.96 -26.62
C LYS A 546 -26.34 -30.20 -28.05
N ALA A 547 -25.03 -30.36 -28.20
CA ALA A 547 -24.39 -30.75 -29.45
C ALA A 547 -23.33 -31.84 -29.19
N VAL A 548 -23.40 -32.91 -29.96
CA VAL A 548 -22.38 -33.98 -29.95
C VAL A 548 -21.18 -33.52 -30.77
N VAL A 549 -20.01 -33.49 -30.15
CA VAL A 549 -18.78 -32.91 -30.74
C VAL A 549 -17.67 -33.92 -30.98
N VAL A 550 -17.75 -35.09 -30.33
CA VAL A 550 -16.78 -36.18 -30.50
C VAL A 550 -17.48 -37.37 -31.14
N LYS A 551 -16.98 -37.81 -32.30
CA LYS A 551 -17.46 -39.05 -32.93
C LYS A 551 -16.82 -40.24 -32.22
N LYS A 552 -17.64 -41.10 -31.58
CA LYS A 552 -17.16 -42.31 -30.90
C LYS A 552 -16.34 -43.19 -31.86
N LYS A 553 -15.04 -43.31 -31.63
CA LYS A 553 -14.22 -44.44 -32.07
C LYS A 553 -14.00 -45.38 -30.88
N ARG A 554 -13.74 -46.66 -31.16
CA ARG A 554 -13.30 -47.63 -30.15
C ARG A 554 -12.03 -47.10 -29.47
N SER A 555 -12.11 -46.89 -28.15
CA SER A 555 -11.02 -46.75 -27.18
C SER A 555 -9.67 -46.27 -27.75
N ASN A 556 -9.57 -44.98 -28.10
CA ASN A 556 -8.27 -44.35 -28.27
C ASN A 556 -7.94 -43.62 -26.98
N ILE A 557 -6.90 -44.08 -26.27
CA ILE A 557 -6.28 -43.34 -25.18
C ILE A 557 -5.70 -42.06 -25.78
N VAL A 558 -6.09 -40.90 -25.25
CA VAL A 558 -5.58 -39.61 -25.72
C VAL A 558 -4.22 -39.37 -25.07
N GLU A 559 -3.18 -39.29 -25.89
CA GLU A 559 -1.80 -39.04 -25.43
C GLU A 559 -1.51 -37.55 -25.44
N LEU A 560 -0.99 -37.01 -24.32
CA LEU A 560 -0.53 -35.64 -24.23
C LEU A 560 0.88 -35.51 -24.82
N LYS A 561 1.03 -34.64 -25.83
CA LYS A 561 2.33 -34.31 -26.42
C LYS A 561 2.72 -32.89 -26.06
N LYS A 562 4.01 -32.65 -25.85
CA LYS A 562 4.55 -31.30 -25.69
C LYS A 562 4.34 -30.50 -26.97
N ALA A 563 3.94 -29.23 -26.83
CA ALA A 563 3.79 -28.29 -27.93
C ALA A 563 5.15 -27.90 -28.54
N TYR A 564 6.21 -27.96 -27.73
CA TYR A 564 7.57 -27.60 -28.12
C TYR A 564 8.54 -28.71 -27.71
N ILE A 565 9.43 -29.10 -28.63
CA ILE A 565 10.53 -30.04 -28.36
C ILE A 565 11.77 -29.27 -27.90
N GLN A 566 11.95 -28.07 -28.44
CA GLN A 566 13.02 -27.14 -28.11
C GLN A 566 12.45 -25.74 -28.00
N LYS A 567 13.23 -24.84 -27.41
CA LYS A 567 12.91 -23.43 -27.31
C LYS A 567 12.61 -22.83 -28.71
N PRO A 568 11.44 -22.19 -28.93
CA PRO A 568 11.10 -21.53 -30.20
C PRO A 568 12.12 -20.46 -30.61
N GLY A 569 12.74 -19.81 -29.62
CA GLY A 569 13.74 -18.77 -29.82
C GLY A 569 13.13 -17.44 -30.29
N LEU A 570 14.01 -16.51 -30.68
CA LEU A 570 13.63 -15.18 -31.16
C LEU A 570 13.95 -14.98 -32.64
N ALA A 571 13.15 -14.14 -33.29
CA ALA A 571 13.50 -13.64 -34.63
C ALA A 571 14.87 -12.95 -34.62
N GLU A 572 15.71 -13.25 -35.62
CA GLU A 572 17.11 -12.80 -35.70
C GLU A 572 17.25 -11.29 -35.53
N LYS A 573 16.39 -10.50 -36.18
CA LYS A 573 16.38 -9.04 -36.07
C LYS A 573 16.18 -8.56 -34.62
N LYS A 574 15.26 -9.19 -33.89
CA LYS A 574 14.98 -8.84 -32.50
C LYS A 574 16.14 -9.27 -31.59
N LYS A 575 16.71 -10.46 -31.81
CA LYS A 575 17.92 -10.90 -31.10
C LYS A 575 19.10 -9.97 -31.35
N SER A 576 19.33 -9.54 -32.59
CA SER A 576 20.38 -8.59 -32.95
C SER A 576 20.19 -7.23 -32.27
N ASP A 577 18.96 -6.72 -32.19
CA ASP A 577 18.66 -5.45 -31.51
C ASP A 577 18.95 -5.54 -30.00
N LEU A 578 18.57 -6.64 -29.35
CA LEU A 578 18.86 -6.87 -27.92
C LEU A 578 20.37 -7.00 -27.66
N MET A 579 21.09 -7.70 -28.54
CA MET A 579 22.57 -7.80 -28.45
C MET A 579 23.26 -6.45 -28.70
N ASP A 580 22.74 -5.63 -29.62
CA ASP A 580 23.25 -4.27 -29.85
C ASP A 580 23.11 -3.38 -28.60
N LEU A 581 22.00 -3.50 -27.85
CA LEU A 581 21.84 -2.79 -26.57
C LEU A 581 22.89 -3.19 -25.52
N ILE A 582 23.30 -4.46 -25.48
CA ILE A 582 24.36 -4.96 -24.59
C ILE A 582 25.72 -4.44 -25.05
N ASN A 583 26.00 -4.53 -26.35
CA ASN A 583 27.27 -4.09 -26.93
C ASN A 583 27.49 -2.58 -26.77
N LYS A 584 26.41 -1.79 -26.85
CA LYS A 584 26.39 -0.35 -26.55
C LYS A 584 26.38 -0.03 -25.05
N LYS A 585 26.48 -1.03 -24.17
CA LYS A 585 26.50 -0.91 -22.71
C LYS A 585 25.24 -0.24 -22.13
N MET A 586 24.12 -0.30 -22.84
CA MET A 586 22.81 0.18 -22.37
C MET A 586 22.14 -0.83 -21.42
N ILE A 587 22.54 -2.10 -21.53
CA ILE A 587 22.21 -3.18 -20.60
C ILE A 587 23.50 -3.59 -19.89
N PRO A 588 23.52 -3.73 -18.54
CA PRO A 588 24.67 -4.19 -17.80
C PRO A 588 25.18 -5.55 -18.32
N ARG A 589 26.51 -5.69 -18.39
CA ARG A 589 27.18 -6.91 -18.87
C ARG A 589 26.75 -8.17 -18.10
N TYR A 590 26.31 -8.02 -16.86
CA TYR A 590 25.75 -9.09 -16.04
C TYR A 590 24.62 -9.85 -16.75
N HIS A 591 23.76 -9.18 -17.52
CA HIS A 591 22.65 -9.83 -18.22
C HIS A 591 23.02 -10.45 -19.57
N ARG A 592 24.27 -10.33 -20.02
CA ARG A 592 24.71 -10.85 -21.33
C ARG A 592 24.40 -12.34 -21.53
N PRO A 593 24.67 -13.25 -20.57
CA PRO A 593 24.42 -14.68 -20.78
C PRO A 593 22.95 -15.01 -21.07
N PHE A 594 22.03 -14.28 -20.43
CA PHE A 594 20.59 -14.46 -20.68
C PHE A 594 20.24 -14.16 -22.14
N PHE A 595 20.69 -13.02 -22.68
CA PHE A 595 20.37 -12.61 -24.05
C PHE A 595 21.09 -13.44 -25.12
N GLU A 596 22.27 -13.97 -24.83
CA GLU A 596 22.99 -14.89 -25.74
C GLU A 596 22.22 -16.21 -25.90
N ALA A 597 21.57 -16.68 -24.83
CA ALA A 597 20.76 -17.90 -24.78
C ALA A 597 19.32 -17.76 -25.33
N LEU A 598 18.91 -16.58 -25.81
CA LEU A 598 17.57 -16.34 -26.36
C LEU A 598 17.38 -16.86 -27.79
#